data_AF-A0AAU4D906-F1
#
_entry.id   AF-A0AAU4D906-F1
#
_cell.length_a   1.000
_cell.length_b   1.000
_cell.length_c   1.000
_cell.angle_alpha   90.00
_cell.angle_beta   90.00
_cell.angle_gamma   90.00
#
_symmetry.space_group_name_H-M   'P 1'
#
loop_
_entity.id
_entity.type
_entity.pdbx_description
1 polymer ?
#
loop_
_entity_poly.entity_id
_entity_poly.type
_entity_poly.pdbx_seq_one_letter_code
_entity_poly.pdbx_strand_id
1 'polypeptide(L)'
;MAARTYEPWAAPVVTAVAGVLGDTDLGLTGREIGQLLAAVRVPDVEARNKRDRLAGALLAQQMRQQASNCVIAFVTAAMAPVRYAQQPQTFSRRQDDLNEVLVHVGLRVNDEGKLAKGPAAATLSDAAQHASSLRAELRRRSTHPEVLRY
;
A
#
# COMPACT_ATOMS: atom_id res chain seq x y z
N MET A 1 20.46 -2.41 11.99
CA MET A 1 19.17 -2.53 12.71
C MET A 1 18.47 -3.76 12.17
N ALA A 2 18.18 -4.76 13.01
CA ALA A 2 17.45 -5.96 12.56
C ALA A 2 16.08 -5.52 12.03
N ALA A 3 15.76 -5.87 10.78
CA ALA A 3 14.44 -5.61 10.23
C ALA A 3 13.44 -6.36 11.11
N ARG A 4 12.43 -5.65 11.62
CA ARG A 4 11.35 -6.27 12.38
C ARG A 4 10.66 -7.29 11.48
N THR A 5 10.79 -8.57 11.81
CA THR A 5 10.11 -9.65 11.09
C THR A 5 8.65 -9.69 11.55
N TYR A 6 7.73 -9.71 10.59
CA TYR A 6 6.30 -9.88 10.85
C TYR A 6 5.88 -11.30 10.48
N GLU A 7 5.04 -11.92 11.31
CA GLU A 7 4.52 -13.24 11.03
C GLU A 7 3.82 -13.29 9.66
N PRO A 8 3.90 -14.41 8.93
CA PRO A 8 3.17 -14.59 7.68
C PRO A 8 1.69 -14.30 7.86
N TRP A 9 1.11 -13.50 6.97
CA TRP A 9 -0.33 -13.30 6.97
C TRP A 9 -1.04 -14.51 6.36
N ALA A 10 -2.24 -14.80 6.83
CA ALA A 10 -3.08 -15.82 6.23
C ALA A 10 -3.35 -15.49 4.75
N ALA A 11 -3.37 -16.51 3.90
CA ALA A 11 -3.53 -16.33 2.46
C ALA A 11 -4.77 -15.49 2.07
N PRO A 12 -5.95 -15.63 2.73
CA PRO A 12 -7.11 -14.78 2.45
C PRO A 12 -6.84 -13.29 2.65
N VAL A 13 -6.03 -12.91 3.64
CA VAL A 13 -5.68 -11.50 3.91
C VAL A 13 -4.82 -10.94 2.78
N VAL A 14 -3.80 -11.68 2.34
CA VAL A 14 -2.92 -11.26 1.24
C VAL A 14 -3.71 -11.13 -0.06
N THR A 15 -4.61 -12.08 -0.34
CA THR A 15 -5.49 -12.04 -1.51
C THR A 15 -6.44 -10.86 -1.47
N ALA A 16 -7.03 -10.54 -0.31
CA ALA A 16 -7.91 -9.39 -0.16
C ALA A 16 -7.16 -8.06 -0.38
N VAL A 17 -5.95 -7.91 0.18
CA VAL A 17 -5.08 -6.74 -0.09
C VAL A 17 -4.75 -6.62 -1.58
N ALA A 18 -4.40 -7.73 -2.24
CA ALA A 18 -4.15 -7.75 -3.68
C ALA A 18 -5.42 -7.43 -4.49
N GLY A 19 -6.59 -7.81 -3.99
CA GLY A 19 -7.90 -7.46 -4.56
C GLY A 19 -8.14 -5.95 -4.55
N VAL A 20 -7.93 -5.29 -3.42
CA VAL A 20 -8.05 -3.82 -3.29
C VAL A 20 -7.05 -3.11 -4.21
N LEU A 21 -5.78 -3.50 -4.15
CA LEU A 21 -4.71 -2.87 -4.93
C LEU A 21 -4.80 -3.18 -6.43
N GLY A 22 -5.40 -4.30 -6.79
CA GLY A 22 -5.63 -4.74 -8.17
C GLY A 22 -7.07 -4.49 -8.64
N ASP A 23 -7.83 -3.62 -7.99
CA ASP A 23 -9.19 -3.31 -8.43
C ASP A 23 -9.22 -2.79 -9.89
N THR A 24 -10.32 -3.04 -10.61
CA THR A 24 -10.42 -2.76 -12.04
C THR A 24 -10.51 -1.27 -12.30
N ASP A 25 -11.32 -0.56 -11.52
CA ASP A 25 -11.66 0.83 -11.75
C ASP A 25 -10.72 1.76 -10.98
N LEU A 26 -10.33 1.35 -9.76
CA LEU A 26 -9.63 2.21 -8.81
C LEU A 26 -8.29 1.64 -8.33
N GLY A 27 -7.92 0.45 -8.80
CA GLY A 27 -6.67 -0.21 -8.47
C GLY A 27 -5.49 0.29 -9.29
N LEU A 28 -4.32 -0.27 -9.00
CA LEU A 28 -3.12 -0.11 -9.79
C LEU A 28 -3.29 -0.75 -11.18
N THR A 29 -2.66 -0.17 -12.17
CA THR A 29 -2.52 -0.78 -13.49
C THR A 29 -1.55 -1.97 -13.43
N GLY A 30 -1.65 -2.89 -14.39
CA GLY A 30 -0.71 -4.02 -14.48
C GLY A 30 0.76 -3.57 -14.61
N ARG A 31 1.02 -2.42 -15.24
CA ARG A 31 2.36 -1.84 -15.33
C ARG A 31 2.85 -1.34 -13.97
N GLU A 32 2.03 -0.59 -13.24
CA GLU A 32 2.39 -0.08 -11.91
C GLU A 32 2.63 -1.21 -10.91
N ILE A 33 1.83 -2.29 -10.98
CA ILE A 33 2.05 -3.49 -10.16
C ILE A 33 3.44 -4.07 -10.42
N GLY A 34 3.81 -4.29 -11.70
CA GLY A 34 5.13 -4.83 -12.05
C GLY A 34 6.28 -3.93 -11.58
N GLN A 35 6.14 -2.62 -11.74
CA GLN A 35 7.13 -1.64 -11.26
C GLN A 35 7.30 -1.68 -9.74
N LEU A 36 6.19 -1.75 -9.00
CA LEU A 36 6.21 -1.81 -7.54
C LEU A 36 6.79 -3.13 -7.04
N LEU A 37 6.41 -4.27 -7.64
CA LEU A 37 6.97 -5.58 -7.33
C LEU A 37 8.50 -5.59 -7.51
N ALA A 38 8.99 -5.04 -8.63
CA ALA A 38 10.42 -4.88 -8.87
C ALA A 38 11.09 -3.98 -7.82
N ALA A 39 10.47 -2.85 -7.46
CA ALA A 39 10.99 -1.92 -6.46
C ALA A 39 11.15 -2.56 -5.07
N VAL A 40 10.23 -3.45 -4.69
CA VAL A 40 10.30 -4.19 -3.41
C VAL A 40 10.98 -5.56 -3.53
N ARG A 41 11.61 -5.85 -4.68
CA ARG A 41 12.34 -7.09 -4.97
C ARG A 41 11.49 -8.36 -4.78
N VAL A 42 10.21 -8.27 -5.14
CA VAL A 42 9.29 -9.41 -5.21
C VAL A 42 9.27 -9.89 -6.65
N PRO A 43 9.61 -11.17 -6.94
CA PRO A 43 9.48 -11.71 -8.29
C PRO A 43 8.03 -11.65 -8.76
N ASP A 44 7.81 -11.11 -9.96
CA ASP A 44 6.48 -11.16 -10.60
C ASP A 44 6.19 -12.58 -11.08
N VAL A 45 4.91 -12.91 -11.21
CA VAL A 45 4.43 -14.21 -11.67
C VAL A 45 3.49 -14.01 -12.84
N GLU A 46 3.28 -15.05 -13.65
CA GLU A 46 2.24 -15.00 -14.68
C GLU A 46 0.89 -15.44 -14.09
N ALA A 47 -0.18 -14.70 -14.40
CA ALA A 47 -1.54 -15.03 -13.98
C ALA A 47 -2.58 -14.44 -14.95
N ARG A 48 -3.82 -14.93 -14.85
CA ARG A 48 -4.92 -14.54 -15.76
C ARG A 48 -5.34 -13.09 -15.64
N ASN A 49 -5.23 -12.51 -14.44
CA ASN A 49 -5.59 -11.12 -14.18
C ASN A 49 -4.60 -10.50 -13.19
N LYS A 50 -4.61 -9.17 -13.12
CA LYS A 50 -3.67 -8.40 -12.29
C LYS A 50 -3.81 -8.65 -10.78
N ARG A 51 -5.00 -9.03 -10.29
CA ARG A 51 -5.26 -9.32 -8.87
C ARG A 51 -4.61 -10.63 -8.47
N ASP A 52 -4.87 -11.69 -9.25
CA ASP A 52 -4.27 -13.01 -9.05
C ASP A 52 -2.75 -12.96 -9.21
N ARG A 53 -2.27 -12.14 -10.17
CA ARG A 53 -0.84 -11.91 -10.37
C ARG A 53 -0.19 -11.33 -9.12
N LEU A 54 -0.77 -10.26 -8.59
CA LEU A 54 -0.27 -9.61 -7.39
C LEU A 54 -0.35 -10.54 -6.16
N ALA A 55 -1.49 -11.20 -5.96
CA ALA A 55 -1.68 -12.15 -4.86
C ALA A 55 -0.65 -13.28 -4.91
N GLY A 56 -0.48 -13.90 -6.09
CA GLY A 56 0.46 -15.00 -6.31
C GLY A 56 1.90 -14.58 -6.03
N ALA A 57 2.34 -13.43 -6.55
CA ALA A 57 3.69 -12.90 -6.31
C ALA A 57 3.96 -12.66 -4.81
N LEU A 58 3.02 -12.02 -4.12
CA LEU A 58 3.15 -11.72 -2.69
C LEU A 58 3.11 -12.97 -1.81
N LEU A 59 2.20 -13.90 -2.10
CA LEU A 59 2.10 -15.18 -1.37
C LEU A 59 3.36 -16.02 -1.55
N ALA A 60 3.83 -16.17 -2.78
CA ALA A 60 5.04 -16.95 -3.09
C ALA A 60 6.26 -16.38 -2.35
N GLN A 61 6.42 -15.05 -2.35
CA GLN A 61 7.53 -14.42 -1.64
C GLN A 61 7.39 -14.52 -0.12
N GLN A 62 6.19 -14.31 0.43
CA GLN A 62 5.94 -14.46 1.86
C GLN A 62 6.27 -15.88 2.34
N MET A 63 5.84 -16.90 1.59
CA MET A 63 6.14 -18.29 1.90
C MET A 63 7.64 -18.58 1.85
N ARG A 64 8.37 -18.00 0.91
CA ARG A 64 9.84 -18.14 0.84
C ARG A 64 10.55 -17.48 2.02
N GLN A 65 10.07 -16.31 2.45
CA GLN A 65 10.69 -15.56 3.54
C GLN A 65 10.21 -16.00 4.93
N GLN A 66 9.13 -16.77 5.01
CA GLN A 66 8.39 -17.06 6.24
C GLN A 66 8.05 -15.77 7.01
N ALA A 67 7.74 -14.70 6.27
CA ALA A 67 7.47 -13.38 6.85
C ALA A 67 6.62 -12.51 5.91
N SER A 68 5.71 -11.71 6.46
CA SER A 68 4.84 -10.80 5.69
C SER A 68 5.52 -9.48 5.30
N ASN A 69 6.81 -9.32 5.57
CA ASN A 69 7.59 -8.12 5.27
C ASN A 69 7.51 -7.70 3.80
N CYS A 70 7.44 -8.64 2.85
CA CYS A 70 7.28 -8.32 1.43
C CYS A 70 5.91 -7.69 1.13
N VAL A 71 4.84 -8.16 1.80
CA VAL A 71 3.48 -7.62 1.65
C VAL A 71 3.43 -6.20 2.22
N ILE A 72 3.99 -6.01 3.42
CA ILE A 72 4.10 -4.70 4.07
C ILE A 72 4.88 -3.70 3.21
N ALA A 73 6.01 -4.13 2.66
CA ALA A 73 6.82 -3.31 1.77
C ALA A 73 6.05 -2.91 0.51
N PHE A 74 5.36 -3.87 -0.12
CA PHE A 74 4.55 -3.60 -1.32
C PHE A 74 3.43 -2.61 -1.03
N VAL A 75 2.66 -2.82 0.03
CA VAL A 75 1.55 -1.91 0.42
C VAL A 75 2.10 -0.52 0.73
N THR A 76 3.23 -0.41 1.44
CA THR A 76 3.86 0.89 1.74
C THR A 76 4.32 1.61 0.46
N ALA A 77 4.87 0.89 -0.51
CA ALA A 77 5.27 1.46 -1.79
C ALA A 77 4.05 1.87 -2.64
N ALA A 78 3.00 1.05 -2.64
CA ALA A 78 1.75 1.32 -3.34
C ALA A 78 1.02 2.54 -2.76
N MET A 79 1.07 2.72 -1.44
CA MET A 79 0.43 3.82 -0.70
C MET A 79 1.33 5.04 -0.53
N ALA A 80 2.50 5.12 -1.18
CA ALA A 80 3.37 6.29 -1.06
C ALA A 80 2.63 7.58 -1.48
N PRO A 81 2.43 8.59 -0.60
CA PRO A 81 1.59 9.76 -0.87
C PRO A 81 1.88 10.51 -2.17
N VAL A 82 3.15 10.56 -2.59
CA VAL A 82 3.60 11.21 -3.83
C VAL A 82 2.89 10.67 -5.07
N ARG A 83 2.47 9.40 -5.04
CA ARG A 83 1.69 8.74 -6.09
C ARG A 83 0.30 9.35 -6.30
N TYR A 84 -0.19 10.07 -5.30
CA TYR A 84 -1.55 10.59 -5.21
C TYR A 84 -1.60 12.11 -5.17
N ALA A 85 -0.49 12.80 -5.49
CA ALA A 85 -0.41 14.26 -5.43
C ALA A 85 -1.53 14.97 -6.22
N GLN A 86 -1.91 14.42 -7.37
CA GLN A 86 -3.01 14.95 -8.19
C GLN A 86 -4.36 14.28 -7.89
N GLN A 87 -4.38 13.20 -7.11
CA GLN A 87 -5.55 12.35 -6.86
C GLN A 87 -5.68 11.94 -5.36
N PRO A 88 -5.77 12.89 -4.43
CA PRO A 88 -5.78 12.58 -2.99
C PRO A 88 -7.07 11.89 -2.52
N GLN A 89 -8.19 12.06 -3.22
CA GLN A 89 -9.41 11.28 -2.93
C GLN A 89 -9.19 9.78 -3.19
N THR A 90 -8.40 9.43 -4.22
CA THR A 90 -8.01 8.04 -4.49
C THR A 90 -7.11 7.48 -3.39
N PHE A 91 -6.26 8.31 -2.76
CA PHE A 91 -5.49 7.90 -1.59
C PHE A 91 -6.41 7.55 -0.43
N SER A 92 -7.29 8.49 -0.03
CA SER A 92 -8.18 8.28 1.12
C SER A 92 -9.06 7.05 0.95
N ARG A 93 -9.69 6.90 -0.22
CA ARG A 93 -10.52 5.72 -0.50
C ARG A 93 -9.73 4.41 -0.44
N ARG A 94 -8.56 4.37 -1.08
CA ARG A 94 -7.73 3.15 -1.06
C ARG A 94 -7.18 2.85 0.34
N GLN A 95 -6.89 3.89 1.13
CA GLN A 95 -6.52 3.75 2.53
C GLN A 95 -7.66 3.12 3.34
N ASP A 96 -8.89 3.58 3.14
CA ASP A 96 -10.09 3.02 3.78
C ASP A 96 -10.29 1.55 3.39
N ASP A 97 -10.32 1.26 2.08
CA ASP A 97 -10.50 -0.11 1.55
C ASP A 97 -9.40 -1.08 2.06
N LEU A 98 -8.14 -0.61 2.16
CA LEU A 98 -7.05 -1.41 2.72
C LEU A 98 -7.21 -1.62 4.22
N ASN A 99 -7.66 -0.60 4.96
CA ASN A 99 -7.82 -0.67 6.41
C ASN A 99 -8.93 -1.65 6.81
N GLU A 100 -9.98 -1.80 6.00
CA GLU A 100 -11.01 -2.84 6.19
C GLU A 100 -10.41 -4.25 6.19
N VAL A 101 -9.37 -4.48 5.40
CA VAL A 101 -8.68 -5.78 5.34
C VAL A 101 -7.61 -5.90 6.43
N LEU A 102 -6.79 -4.87 6.62
CA LEU A 102 -5.63 -4.89 7.52
C LEU A 102 -6.02 -4.98 9.01
N VAL A 103 -7.26 -4.62 9.36
CA VAL A 103 -7.80 -4.79 10.71
C VAL A 103 -7.69 -6.24 11.20
N HIS A 104 -7.81 -7.22 10.31
CA HIS A 104 -7.71 -8.65 10.62
C HIS A 104 -6.30 -9.10 11.03
N VAL A 105 -5.28 -8.28 10.77
CA VAL A 105 -3.88 -8.51 11.17
C VAL A 105 -3.37 -7.43 12.14
N GLY A 106 -4.28 -6.63 12.72
CA GLY A 106 -3.94 -5.60 13.70
C GLY A 106 -3.14 -4.41 13.14
N LEU A 107 -3.27 -4.16 11.84
CA LEU A 107 -2.55 -3.10 11.13
C LEU A 107 -3.51 -2.13 10.46
N ARG A 108 -2.98 -0.95 10.11
CA ARG A 108 -3.64 0.05 9.27
C ARG A 108 -2.61 0.82 8.46
N VAL A 109 -3.00 1.34 7.31
CA VAL A 109 -2.25 2.37 6.58
C VAL A 109 -2.54 3.73 7.24
N ASN A 110 -1.48 4.42 7.67
CA ASN A 110 -1.55 5.76 8.22
C ASN A 110 -1.50 6.85 7.11
N ASP A 111 -1.60 8.12 7.50
CA ASP A 111 -1.64 9.25 6.56
C ASP A 111 -0.32 9.46 5.80
N GLU A 112 0.77 8.85 6.26
CA GLU A 112 2.05 8.82 5.54
C GLU A 112 2.11 7.71 4.49
N GLY A 113 1.06 6.90 4.35
CA GLY A 113 1.03 5.73 3.46
C GLY A 113 1.81 4.52 4.01
N LYS A 114 2.14 4.52 5.31
CA LYS A 114 2.89 3.45 5.97
C LYS A 114 1.98 2.58 6.81
N LEU A 115 2.34 1.30 6.97
CA LEU A 115 1.63 0.45 7.92
C LEU A 115 2.02 0.79 9.36
N ALA A 116 1.00 1.01 10.20
CA ALA A 116 1.10 1.20 11.63
C ALA A 116 0.23 0.18 12.36
N LYS A 117 0.48 -0.02 13.65
CA LYS A 117 -0.46 -0.76 14.51
C LYS A 117 -1.78 0.01 14.57
N GLY A 118 -2.90 -0.70 14.41
CA GLY A 118 -4.23 -0.13 14.49
C GLY A 118 -5.09 -0.88 15.52
N PRO A 119 -6.02 -0.21 16.21
CA PRO A 119 -7.08 -0.89 16.93
C PRO A 119 -7.96 -1.68 15.94
N ALA A 120 -8.55 -2.79 16.39
CA ALA A 120 -9.57 -3.46 15.62
C ALA A 120 -10.79 -2.53 15.50
N ALA A 121 -10.97 -1.92 14.32
CA ALA A 121 -12.05 -1.02 13.93
C ALA A 121 -12.15 0.35 14.66
N ALA A 122 -11.67 1.40 14.00
CA ALA A 122 -12.18 2.79 14.00
C ALA A 122 -11.31 3.56 12.97
N THR A 123 -11.78 4.28 11.95
CA THR A 123 -13.12 4.76 11.57
C THR A 123 -13.01 5.38 10.17
N LEU A 124 -14.12 5.39 9.44
CA LEU A 124 -14.35 6.03 8.13
C LEU A 124 -14.45 7.59 8.19
N SER A 125 -14.17 8.21 9.35
CA SER A 125 -14.48 9.63 9.59
C SER A 125 -13.31 10.60 9.34
N ASP A 126 -12.12 10.06 9.09
CA ASP A 126 -10.87 10.81 8.97
C ASP A 126 -10.59 11.25 7.51
N ALA A 127 -11.17 10.57 6.53
CA ALA A 127 -10.87 10.71 5.10
C ALA A 127 -10.97 12.15 4.55
N ALA A 128 -11.95 12.95 5.02
CA ALA A 128 -12.21 14.30 4.51
C ALA A 128 -11.22 15.36 5.05
N GLN A 129 -10.90 15.31 6.34
CA GLN A 129 -9.89 16.19 6.93
C GLN A 129 -8.48 15.80 6.44
N HIS A 130 -8.27 14.53 6.12
CA HIS A 130 -6.96 13.98 5.75
C HIS A 130 -6.58 14.26 4.30
N ALA A 131 -7.53 14.27 3.36
CA ALA A 131 -7.25 14.69 1.99
C ALA A 131 -6.71 16.14 1.92
N SER A 132 -7.15 17.00 2.85
CA SER A 132 -6.67 18.39 2.96
C SER A 132 -5.26 18.46 3.56
N SER A 133 -4.98 17.72 4.64
CA SER A 133 -3.64 17.64 5.25
C SER A 133 -2.61 17.01 4.31
N LEU A 134 -2.98 15.95 3.59
CA LEU A 134 -2.12 15.29 2.60
C LEU A 134 -1.80 16.23 1.43
N ARG A 135 -2.81 16.95 0.92
CA ARG A 135 -2.60 18.00 -0.11
C ARG A 135 -1.66 19.09 0.40
N ALA A 136 -1.80 19.52 1.65
CA ALA A 136 -0.94 20.54 2.24
C ALA A 136 0.52 20.05 2.36
N GLU A 137 0.74 18.82 2.83
CA GLU A 137 2.08 18.24 2.98
C GLU A 137 2.73 17.94 1.61
N LEU A 138 1.96 17.44 0.63
CA LEU A 138 2.45 17.24 -0.73
C LEU A 138 2.78 18.57 -1.42
N ARG A 139 1.96 19.61 -1.21
CA ARG A 139 2.31 20.98 -1.65
C ARG A 139 3.58 21.45 -0.97
N ARG A 140 3.69 21.39 0.35
CA ARG A 140 4.90 21.77 1.09
C ARG A 140 6.17 21.10 0.53
N ARG A 141 6.12 19.80 0.24
CA ARG A 141 7.23 19.05 -0.36
C ARG A 141 7.51 19.44 -1.81
N SER A 142 6.47 19.69 -2.60
CA SER A 142 6.59 20.13 -4.00
C SER A 142 7.03 21.59 -4.13
N THR A 143 6.75 22.41 -3.12
CA THR A 143 7.09 23.84 -3.02
C THR A 143 8.41 24.06 -2.28
N HIS A 144 9.22 23.04 -1.96
CA HIS A 144 10.63 23.26 -1.62
C HIS A 144 11.41 23.53 -2.91
N PRO A 145 11.66 24.80 -3.29
CA PRO A 145 12.35 25.16 -4.52
C PRO A 145 13.88 25.19 -4.29
N GLU A 146 14.34 24.90 -3.08
CA GLU A 146 15.75 25.01 -2.68
C GLU A 146 16.63 23.86 -3.18
N VAL A 147 16.10 22.89 -3.93
CA VAL A 147 16.90 21.89 -4.66
C VAL A 147 17.04 22.23 -6.15
N LEU A 148 16.54 23.40 -6.59
CA LEU A 148 16.82 23.96 -7.92
C LEU A 148 17.76 25.18 -7.88
N ARG A 149 18.37 25.43 -6.72
CA ARG A 149 19.49 26.35 -6.55
C ARG A 149 20.57 25.68 -5.71
N TYR A 150 21.29 24.72 -6.29
CA TYR A 150 22.73 24.56 -6.17
C TYR A 150 23.22 23.47 -7.13
#